data_AF-A0A520WGA3-F1
#
_entry.id   AF-A0A520WGA3-F1
#
_cell.length_a   1.000
_cell.length_b   1.000
_cell.length_c   1.000
_cell.angle_alpha   90.00
_cell.angle_beta   90.00
_cell.angle_gamma   90.00
#
_symmetry.space_group_name_H-M   'P 1'
#
loop_
_entity.id
_entity.type
_entity.pdbx_description
1 polymer ?
#
loop_
_entity_poly.entity_id
_entity_poly.type
_entity_poly.pdbx_seq_one_letter_code
_entity_poly.pdbx_strand_id
1 'polypeptide(L)'
;MTKNLQDIIKPISKKVLIDELKTALFLRPTRVGNNEVYIFSSESCPNLMQEVGRLRELTFREAGAGFGKQVDIDEYDTDENCCKQLIVWDPKHKEIIGGYRFNIFYDLKNKDLKDVPLLNKSLYNISDNFVSEYIPYLVELSRAFIQPMFQPKYAGRKAAFSLDNIWDGLGALVIKYPFLKYYFGRLTFFSNYNSTVRDSIFYFFQKHLKGDVSLLQAKEPLSLETPISYLKKKINMTDVKEDFKSLQLIAKEHNTIIPPLMKSYYNASNSLKVFDPVFDSNFGSSYAAAIIVTIEDIYPSYIKRYIKPYKKFLNKE
;
A
#
# COMPACT_ATOMS: atom_id res chain seq x y z
N MET A 1 -2.33 -27.90 -1.01
CA MET A 1 -1.70 -28.01 -2.35
C MET A 1 -0.45 -27.16 -2.33
N THR A 2 0.73 -27.75 -2.45
CA THR A 2 2.00 -27.03 -2.61
C THR A 2 1.94 -26.23 -3.91
N LYS A 3 1.88 -24.90 -3.81
CA LYS A 3 2.00 -24.00 -4.97
C LYS A 3 3.32 -24.36 -5.67
N ASN A 4 3.29 -24.70 -6.96
CA ASN A 4 4.50 -24.98 -7.73
C ASN A 4 5.24 -23.64 -7.93
N LEU A 5 6.23 -23.37 -7.08
CA LEU A 5 6.97 -22.11 -7.08
C LEU A 5 7.96 -22.11 -8.24
N GLN A 6 7.80 -21.15 -9.16
CA GLN A 6 8.79 -20.90 -10.21
C GLN A 6 10.00 -20.17 -9.63
N ASP A 7 11.19 -20.40 -10.17
CA ASP A 7 12.36 -19.60 -9.81
C ASP A 7 12.14 -18.12 -10.16
N ILE A 8 12.50 -17.24 -9.21
CA ILE A 8 12.47 -15.80 -9.44
C ILE A 8 13.56 -15.47 -10.47
N ILE A 9 13.28 -14.55 -11.40
CA ILE A 9 14.28 -14.14 -12.40
C ILE A 9 15.55 -13.60 -11.72
N LYS A 10 16.68 -13.67 -12.43
CA LYS A 10 17.92 -13.02 -11.98
C LYS A 10 17.73 -11.49 -11.96
N PRO A 11 18.46 -10.74 -11.09
CA PRO A 11 18.42 -9.29 -11.10
C PRO A 11 18.73 -8.71 -12.48
N ILE A 12 17.96 -7.70 -12.88
CA ILE A 12 18.24 -6.97 -14.11
C ILE A 12 19.54 -6.17 -13.95
N SER A 13 20.30 -6.04 -15.04
CA SER A 13 21.57 -5.30 -15.02
C SER A 13 21.38 -3.86 -14.55
N LYS A 14 22.14 -3.44 -13.53
CA LYS A 14 22.10 -2.09 -12.97
C LYS A 14 22.29 -1.00 -14.03
N LYS A 15 23.11 -1.26 -15.06
CA LYS A 15 23.30 -0.33 -16.17
C LYS A 15 21.98 -0.08 -16.91
N VAL A 16 21.28 -1.17 -17.26
CA VAL A 16 20.00 -1.12 -17.97
C VAL A 16 18.95 -0.38 -17.14
N LEU A 17 18.89 -0.64 -15.82
CA LEU A 17 17.96 0.05 -14.92
C LEU A 17 18.24 1.56 -14.88
N ILE A 18 19.52 1.96 -14.78
CA ILE A 18 19.91 3.37 -14.75
C ILE A 18 19.60 4.07 -16.08
N ASP A 19 19.82 3.38 -17.21
CA ASP A 19 19.53 3.93 -18.54
C ASP A 19 18.01 4.24 -18.71
N GLU A 20 17.13 3.54 -17.99
CA GLU A 20 15.70 3.83 -17.95
C GLU A 20 15.30 4.93 -16.95
N LEU A 21 16.10 5.22 -15.91
CA LEU A 21 15.85 6.26 -14.90
C LEU A 21 16.11 7.68 -15.44
N LYS A 22 15.39 8.06 -16.50
CA LYS A 22 15.49 9.37 -17.16
C LYS A 22 15.03 10.51 -16.23
N THR A 23 15.57 11.71 -16.43
CA THR A 23 15.19 12.93 -15.69
C THR A 23 13.69 13.21 -15.73
N ALA A 24 13.01 12.91 -16.85
CA ALA A 24 11.56 13.11 -16.98
C ALA A 24 10.71 12.24 -16.03
N LEU A 25 11.27 11.15 -15.50
CA LEU A 25 10.61 10.23 -14.57
C LEU A 25 10.87 10.58 -13.11
N PHE A 26 11.89 11.41 -12.87
CA PHE A 26 12.23 11.88 -11.53
C PHE A 26 11.08 12.69 -10.96
N LEU A 27 10.67 12.32 -9.75
CA LEU A 27 9.63 13.02 -9.02
C LEU A 27 10.24 13.99 -8.02
N ARG A 28 11.10 13.49 -7.13
CA ARG A 28 11.70 14.27 -6.05
C ARG A 28 12.88 13.58 -5.39
N PRO A 29 13.74 14.34 -4.70
CA PRO A 29 14.63 13.78 -3.71
C PRO A 29 13.85 13.40 -2.45
N THR A 30 14.37 12.41 -1.74
CA THR A 30 13.90 12.06 -0.41
C THR A 30 14.43 13.02 0.64
N ARG A 31 13.69 13.18 1.75
CA ARG A 31 14.09 14.10 2.82
C ARG A 31 15.31 13.61 3.61
N VAL A 32 15.48 12.29 3.67
CA VAL A 32 16.54 11.61 4.45
C VAL A 32 17.08 10.44 3.63
N GLY A 33 18.39 10.20 3.72
CA GLY A 33 19.04 9.05 3.08
C GLY A 33 19.63 9.31 1.69
N ASN A 34 19.41 10.51 1.10
CA ASN A 34 19.90 10.87 -0.25
C ASN A 34 19.43 9.90 -1.35
N ASN A 35 18.21 9.38 -1.18
CA ASN A 35 17.53 8.56 -2.16
C ASN A 35 16.63 9.42 -3.06
N GLU A 36 16.16 8.84 -4.15
CA GLU A 36 15.39 9.52 -5.18
C GLU A 36 14.05 8.81 -5.38
N VAL A 37 13.01 9.55 -5.76
CA VAL A 37 11.68 8.99 -6.05
C VAL A 37 11.40 9.16 -7.53
N TYR A 38 10.95 8.09 -8.18
CA TYR A 38 10.60 8.05 -9.60
C TYR A 38 9.18 7.55 -9.82
N ILE A 39 8.55 8.03 -10.89
CA ILE A 39 7.27 7.51 -11.40
C ILE A 39 7.44 7.05 -12.84
N PHE A 40 7.02 5.82 -13.16
CA PHE A 40 7.05 5.27 -14.52
C PHE A 40 5.88 4.31 -14.78
N SER A 41 5.69 3.94 -16.05
CA SER A 41 4.79 2.86 -16.51
C SER A 41 5.59 1.72 -17.13
N SER A 42 4.99 0.53 -17.26
CA SER A 42 5.64 -0.61 -17.93
C SER A 42 6.08 -0.30 -19.36
N GLU A 43 5.26 0.44 -20.12
CA GLU A 43 5.56 0.87 -21.47
C GLU A 43 6.81 1.77 -21.54
N SER A 44 6.92 2.73 -20.60
CA SER A 44 8.04 3.68 -20.59
C SER A 44 9.35 3.07 -20.07
N CYS A 45 9.26 2.07 -19.17
CA CYS A 45 10.41 1.44 -18.52
C CYS A 45 10.19 -0.07 -18.31
N PRO A 46 10.28 -0.89 -19.36
CA PRO A 46 10.01 -2.32 -19.27
C PRO A 46 11.01 -3.05 -18.37
N ASN A 47 12.29 -2.63 -18.32
CA ASN A 47 13.29 -3.30 -17.49
C ASN A 47 13.14 -2.95 -16.00
N LEU A 48 12.83 -1.69 -15.68
CA LEU A 48 12.45 -1.28 -14.33
C LEU A 48 11.19 -2.01 -13.88
N MET A 49 10.20 -2.21 -14.76
CA MET A 49 9.00 -2.97 -14.45
C MET A 49 9.32 -4.43 -14.12
N GLN A 50 10.16 -5.10 -14.90
CA GLN A 50 10.64 -6.46 -14.60
C GLN A 50 11.35 -6.55 -13.25
N GLU A 51 12.23 -5.59 -12.95
CA GLU A 51 12.94 -5.55 -11.68
C GLU A 51 12.00 -5.28 -10.49
N VAL A 52 11.04 -4.37 -10.66
CA VAL A 52 9.99 -4.14 -9.66
C VAL A 52 9.17 -5.41 -9.42
N GLY A 53 8.75 -6.11 -10.47
CA GLY A 53 8.02 -7.37 -10.35
C GLY A 53 8.84 -8.46 -9.66
N ARG A 54 10.13 -8.57 -9.98
CA ARG A 54 11.08 -9.47 -9.31
C ARG A 54 11.18 -9.19 -7.81
N LEU A 55 11.34 -7.91 -7.44
CA LEU A 55 11.49 -7.49 -6.04
C LEU A 55 10.18 -7.62 -5.26
N ARG A 56 9.04 -7.36 -5.88
CA ARG A 56 7.71 -7.62 -5.32
C ARG A 56 7.55 -9.09 -4.99
N GLU A 57 7.79 -9.98 -5.95
CA GLU A 57 7.68 -11.43 -5.73
C GLU A 57 8.64 -11.91 -4.64
N LEU A 58 9.89 -11.46 -4.68
CA LEU A 58 10.88 -11.76 -3.65
C LEU A 58 10.39 -11.36 -2.25
N THR A 59 9.82 -10.16 -2.14
CA THR A 59 9.31 -9.63 -0.87
C THR A 59 8.08 -10.39 -0.39
N PHE A 60 7.11 -10.62 -1.27
CA PHE A 60 5.83 -11.23 -0.88
C PHE A 60 5.97 -12.73 -0.61
N ARG A 61 6.83 -13.46 -1.34
CA ARG A 61 7.11 -14.87 -1.04
C ARG A 61 7.73 -15.06 0.34
N GLU A 62 8.67 -14.21 0.72
CA GLU A 62 9.27 -14.27 2.07
C GLU A 62 8.21 -14.07 3.15
N ALA A 63 7.19 -13.25 2.86
CA ALA A 63 6.07 -13.00 3.75
C ALA A 63 4.95 -14.06 3.64
N GLY A 64 5.13 -15.15 2.89
CA GLY A 64 4.13 -16.23 2.73
C GLY A 64 3.02 -15.93 1.73
N ALA A 65 3.23 -14.98 0.81
CA ALA A 65 2.30 -14.57 -0.23
C ALA A 65 2.95 -14.57 -1.63
N GLY A 66 2.49 -13.69 -2.53
CA GLY A 66 2.97 -13.61 -3.91
C GLY A 66 2.30 -14.61 -4.85
N PHE A 67 2.60 -14.49 -6.14
CA PHE A 67 1.96 -15.32 -7.16
C PHE A 67 2.58 -16.72 -7.25
N GLY A 68 3.80 -16.91 -6.77
CA GLY A 68 4.58 -18.12 -7.01
C GLY A 68 5.17 -18.17 -8.42
N LYS A 69 5.24 -17.02 -9.11
CA LYS A 69 5.71 -16.87 -10.49
C LYS A 69 7.08 -16.20 -10.55
N GLN A 70 7.76 -16.20 -11.69
CA GLN A 70 9.09 -15.59 -11.80
C GLN A 70 9.14 -14.10 -11.41
N VAL A 71 8.03 -13.37 -11.60
CA VAL A 71 7.82 -11.96 -11.24
C VAL A 71 6.37 -11.73 -10.78
N ASP A 72 6.17 -10.73 -9.90
CA ASP A 72 4.84 -10.21 -9.54
C ASP A 72 4.48 -9.06 -10.48
N ILE A 73 3.94 -9.46 -11.65
CA ILE A 73 3.39 -8.58 -12.67
C ILE A 73 2.04 -9.18 -13.09
N ASP A 74 0.99 -8.38 -13.06
CA ASP A 74 -0.35 -8.74 -13.52
C ASP A 74 -0.84 -7.78 -14.62
N GLU A 75 -2.04 -8.03 -15.15
CA GLU A 75 -2.66 -7.23 -16.23
C GLU A 75 -2.72 -5.73 -15.90
N TYR A 76 -2.92 -5.37 -14.62
CA TYR A 76 -2.92 -3.98 -14.18
C TYR A 76 -1.55 -3.29 -14.31
N ASP A 77 -0.46 -4.03 -14.44
CA ASP A 77 0.87 -3.46 -14.68
C ASP A 77 1.17 -3.26 -16.17
N THR A 78 0.50 -3.96 -17.09
CA THR A 78 0.90 -4.02 -18.51
C THR A 78 -0.16 -3.61 -19.53
N ASP A 79 -1.42 -3.53 -19.14
CA ASP A 79 -2.52 -3.17 -20.04
C ASP A 79 -2.45 -1.70 -20.50
N GLU A 80 -3.29 -1.33 -21.47
CA GLU A 80 -3.35 0.03 -22.03
C GLU A 80 -3.55 1.11 -20.95
N ASN A 81 -4.38 0.83 -19.94
CA ASN A 81 -4.60 1.69 -18.77
C ASN A 81 -3.78 1.23 -17.55
N CYS A 82 -2.52 0.88 -17.78
CA CYS A 82 -1.65 0.33 -16.74
C CYS A 82 -1.46 1.28 -15.55
N CYS A 83 -1.35 0.68 -14.39
CA CYS A 83 -0.92 1.36 -13.18
C CYS A 83 0.51 1.86 -13.34
N LYS A 84 0.75 3.03 -12.74
CA LYS A 84 2.09 3.59 -12.60
C LYS A 84 2.80 2.97 -11.40
N GLN A 85 4.11 2.90 -11.49
CA GLN A 85 4.98 2.52 -10.40
C GLN A 85 5.57 3.78 -9.79
N LEU A 86 5.47 3.92 -8.47
CA LEU A 86 6.24 4.87 -7.68
C LEU A 86 7.32 4.08 -6.96
N ILE A 87 8.59 4.36 -7.26
CA ILE A 87 9.72 3.66 -6.63
C ILE A 87 10.63 4.64 -5.88
N VAL A 88 11.29 4.13 -4.86
CA VAL A 88 12.41 4.79 -4.20
C VAL A 88 13.70 4.12 -4.69
N TRP A 89 14.59 4.91 -5.27
CA TRP A 89 15.88 4.50 -5.79
C TRP A 89 17.02 4.95 -4.88
N ASP A 90 17.94 4.03 -4.59
CA ASP A 90 19.20 4.31 -3.91
C ASP A 90 20.30 4.52 -4.98
N PRO A 91 20.71 5.78 -5.27
CA PRO A 91 21.72 6.04 -6.29
C PRO A 91 23.12 5.55 -5.90
N LYS A 92 23.41 5.42 -4.59
CA LYS A 92 24.71 4.96 -4.09
C LYS A 92 24.88 3.47 -4.34
N HIS A 93 23.88 2.68 -4.02
CA HIS A 93 23.92 1.22 -4.18
C HIS A 93 23.36 0.75 -5.54
N LYS A 94 22.70 1.65 -6.27
CA LYS A 94 22.03 1.38 -7.55
C LYS A 94 20.99 0.28 -7.39
N GLU A 95 20.10 0.47 -6.41
CA GLU A 95 19.08 -0.48 -5.99
C GLU A 95 17.73 0.20 -5.80
N ILE A 96 16.65 -0.50 -6.11
CA ILE A 96 15.29 -0.06 -5.74
C ILE A 96 15.07 -0.41 -4.28
N ILE A 97 14.81 0.56 -3.41
CA ILE A 97 14.53 0.32 -1.99
C ILE A 97 13.16 -0.33 -1.79
N GLY A 98 12.18 0.15 -2.54
CA GLY A 98 10.77 -0.25 -2.43
C GLY A 98 9.89 0.64 -3.29
N GLY A 99 8.59 0.43 -3.22
CA GLY A 99 7.65 1.20 -4.02
C GLY A 99 6.19 0.90 -3.74
N TYR A 100 5.36 1.58 -4.52
CA TYR A 100 3.92 1.41 -4.62
C TYR A 100 3.52 1.34 -6.09
N ARG A 101 2.51 0.52 -6.37
CA ARG A 101 1.73 0.62 -7.60
C ARG A 101 0.57 1.57 -7.35
N PHE A 102 0.28 2.45 -8.31
CA PHE A 102 -0.87 3.35 -8.19
C PHE A 102 -1.59 3.60 -9.50
N ASN A 103 -2.88 3.93 -9.41
CA ASN A 103 -3.69 4.38 -10.53
C ASN A 103 -4.53 5.61 -10.17
N ILE A 104 -4.86 6.42 -11.17
CA ILE A 104 -5.65 7.65 -11.06
C ILE A 104 -6.64 7.67 -12.22
N PHE A 105 -7.90 7.99 -11.93
CA PHE A 105 -8.99 7.90 -12.91
C PHE A 105 -9.58 9.26 -13.28
N TYR A 106 -8.94 10.37 -12.89
CA TYR A 106 -9.43 11.73 -13.11
C TYR A 106 -9.71 12.04 -14.58
N ASP A 107 -8.86 11.57 -15.50
CA ASP A 107 -9.03 11.80 -16.94
C ASP A 107 -10.24 11.06 -17.52
N LEU A 108 -10.83 10.13 -16.77
CA LEU A 108 -12.04 9.38 -17.13
C LEU A 108 -13.30 9.94 -16.48
N LYS A 109 -13.22 11.04 -15.71
CA LYS A 109 -14.35 11.59 -14.91
C LYS A 109 -15.63 11.91 -15.68
N ASN A 110 -15.53 12.12 -16.99
CA ASN A 110 -16.65 12.43 -17.89
C ASN A 110 -17.08 11.21 -18.74
N LYS A 111 -16.51 10.03 -18.48
CA LYS A 111 -16.85 8.76 -19.15
C LYS A 111 -17.64 7.86 -18.20
N ASP A 112 -18.13 6.74 -18.71
CA ASP A 112 -18.65 5.70 -17.83
C ASP A 112 -17.51 5.10 -17.00
N LEU A 113 -17.55 5.39 -15.71
CA LEU A 113 -16.55 4.93 -14.75
C LEU A 113 -16.85 3.54 -14.22
N LYS A 114 -17.99 2.93 -14.56
CA LYS A 114 -18.34 1.59 -14.10
C LYS A 114 -17.32 0.56 -14.54
N ASP A 115 -16.65 0.76 -15.68
CA ASP A 115 -15.70 -0.18 -16.26
C ASP A 115 -14.23 0.16 -16.01
N VAL A 116 -13.93 1.13 -15.12
CA VAL A 116 -12.54 1.39 -14.75
C VAL A 116 -11.92 0.17 -14.05
N PRO A 117 -10.62 -0.11 -14.29
CA PRO A 117 -9.93 -1.26 -13.72
C PRO A 117 -9.53 -1.00 -12.25
N LEU A 118 -10.53 -0.78 -11.38
CA LEU A 118 -10.31 -0.62 -9.94
C LEU A 118 -9.97 -1.97 -9.31
N LEU A 119 -8.82 -2.08 -8.67
CA LEU A 119 -8.29 -3.35 -8.14
C LEU A 119 -9.24 -4.00 -7.14
N ASN A 120 -9.89 -3.19 -6.29
CA ASN A 120 -10.80 -3.68 -5.27
C ASN A 120 -12.18 -4.11 -5.81
N LYS A 121 -12.51 -3.84 -7.08
CA LYS A 121 -13.79 -4.25 -7.70
C LYS A 121 -13.99 -5.76 -7.73
N SER A 122 -12.91 -6.54 -7.72
CA SER A 122 -12.97 -8.00 -7.62
C SER A 122 -13.51 -8.48 -6.27
N LEU A 123 -13.27 -7.74 -5.18
CA LEU A 123 -13.58 -8.15 -3.80
C LEU A 123 -14.81 -7.44 -3.21
N TYR A 124 -15.21 -6.31 -3.79
CA TYR A 124 -16.28 -5.46 -3.27
C TYR A 124 -17.30 -5.10 -4.34
N ASN A 125 -18.56 -4.99 -3.92
CA ASN A 125 -19.60 -4.28 -4.65
C ASN A 125 -19.42 -2.78 -4.38
N ILE A 126 -19.31 -2.01 -5.45
CA ILE A 126 -19.04 -0.57 -5.41
C ILE A 126 -20.34 0.14 -5.78
N SER A 127 -20.79 1.09 -4.96
CA SER A 127 -22.02 1.82 -5.25
C SER A 127 -21.80 2.89 -6.32
N ASP A 128 -22.88 3.29 -7.00
CA ASP A 128 -22.85 4.38 -7.98
C ASP A 128 -22.32 5.68 -7.36
N ASN A 129 -22.62 5.94 -6.08
CA ASN A 129 -22.09 7.10 -5.35
C ASN A 129 -20.57 7.02 -5.16
N PHE A 130 -20.03 5.83 -4.87
CA PHE A 130 -18.57 5.68 -4.82
C PHE A 130 -17.93 5.91 -6.20
N VAL A 131 -18.58 5.43 -7.25
CA VAL A 131 -18.14 5.61 -8.65
C VAL A 131 -18.11 7.09 -9.04
N SER A 132 -19.15 7.87 -8.75
CA SER A 132 -19.21 9.28 -9.16
C SER A 132 -18.38 10.20 -8.25
N GLU A 133 -18.44 10.02 -6.93
CA GLU A 133 -17.89 11.00 -5.98
C GLU A 133 -16.45 10.71 -5.55
N TYR A 134 -15.98 9.46 -5.69
CA TYR A 134 -14.67 9.05 -5.16
C TYR A 134 -13.69 8.66 -6.25
N ILE A 135 -14.08 7.79 -7.20
CA ILE A 135 -13.16 7.27 -8.24
C ILE A 135 -12.41 8.37 -9.01
N PRO A 136 -13.05 9.47 -9.47
CA PRO A 136 -12.34 10.54 -10.17
C PRO A 136 -11.26 11.23 -9.34
N TYR A 137 -11.43 11.26 -8.03
CA TYR A 137 -10.64 12.07 -7.10
C TYR A 137 -9.78 11.22 -6.16
N LEU A 138 -9.73 9.90 -6.35
CA LEU A 138 -8.87 9.02 -5.57
C LEU A 138 -7.59 8.68 -6.34
N VAL A 139 -6.55 8.36 -5.58
CA VAL A 139 -5.44 7.55 -6.07
C VAL A 139 -5.57 6.17 -5.43
N GLU A 140 -5.72 5.13 -6.27
CA GLU A 140 -5.73 3.76 -5.80
C GLU A 140 -4.29 3.28 -5.62
N LEU A 141 -3.95 2.81 -4.41
CA LEU A 141 -2.63 2.35 -4.02
C LEU A 141 -2.64 0.84 -3.78
N SER A 142 -1.64 0.14 -4.31
CA SER A 142 -1.48 -1.30 -4.14
C SER A 142 -0.02 -1.73 -4.18
N ARG A 143 0.22 -3.03 -3.88
CA ARG A 143 1.53 -3.68 -3.95
C ARG A 143 2.65 -2.91 -3.25
N ALA A 144 2.34 -2.33 -2.09
CA ALA A 144 3.34 -1.70 -1.23
C ALA A 144 4.43 -2.70 -0.85
N PHE A 145 5.69 -2.39 -1.12
CA PHE A 145 6.79 -3.26 -0.77
C PHE A 145 8.05 -2.47 -0.39
N ILE A 146 8.87 -3.09 0.46
CA ILE A 146 10.26 -2.72 0.72
C ILE A 146 11.04 -4.00 0.51
N GLN A 147 12.01 -4.01 -0.39
CA GLN A 147 12.72 -5.25 -0.69
C GLN A 147 13.52 -5.75 0.52
N PRO A 148 13.79 -7.07 0.64
CA PRO A 148 14.35 -7.64 1.87
C PRO A 148 15.62 -6.96 2.38
N MET A 149 16.55 -6.57 1.49
CA MET A 149 17.82 -5.95 1.89
C MET A 149 17.67 -4.56 2.54
N PHE A 150 16.48 -3.96 2.49
CA PHE A 150 16.13 -2.68 3.12
C PHE A 150 15.08 -2.82 4.22
N GLN A 151 14.75 -4.05 4.66
CA GLN A 151 13.86 -4.27 5.78
C GLN A 151 14.63 -4.32 7.11
N PRO A 152 14.03 -3.87 8.23
CA PRO A 152 14.71 -3.84 9.54
C PRO A 152 15.31 -5.18 9.98
N LYS A 153 14.66 -6.29 9.61
CA LYS A 153 15.11 -7.67 9.86
C LYS A 153 16.50 -7.97 9.31
N TYR A 154 16.90 -7.32 8.21
CA TYR A 154 18.12 -7.62 7.47
C TYR A 154 19.13 -6.48 7.43
N ALA A 155 18.64 -5.23 7.45
CA ALA A 155 19.41 -4.10 6.96
C ALA A 155 19.99 -3.20 8.07
N GLY A 156 19.58 -3.38 9.34
CA GLY A 156 19.96 -2.51 10.44
C GLY A 156 19.74 -1.03 10.10
N ARG A 157 20.82 -0.23 10.08
CA ARG A 157 20.75 1.21 9.73
C ARG A 157 20.30 1.49 8.28
N LYS A 158 20.47 0.55 7.33
CA LYS A 158 20.02 0.74 5.94
C LYS A 158 18.49 0.75 5.80
N ALA A 159 17.76 0.16 6.75
CA ALA A 159 16.28 0.21 6.77
C ALA A 159 15.72 1.49 7.41
N ALA A 160 16.56 2.33 8.02
CA ALA A 160 16.13 3.40 8.91
C ALA A 160 15.22 4.44 8.23
N PHE A 161 15.19 4.49 6.89
CA PHE A 161 14.48 5.50 6.11
C PHE A 161 13.55 4.95 5.04
N SER A 162 13.52 3.63 4.80
CA SER A 162 12.83 3.05 3.66
C SER A 162 11.34 3.38 3.66
N LEU A 163 10.68 3.29 4.82
CA LEU A 163 9.28 3.68 4.94
C LEU A 163 9.08 5.20 4.81
N ASP A 164 9.94 6.01 5.44
CA ASP A 164 9.89 7.48 5.32
C ASP A 164 10.01 7.95 3.85
N ASN A 165 10.89 7.33 3.07
CA ASN A 165 11.12 7.68 1.67
C ASN A 165 9.95 7.31 0.76
N ILE A 166 9.23 6.24 1.10
CA ILE A 166 7.97 5.91 0.45
C ILE A 166 6.91 6.99 0.73
N TRP A 167 6.82 7.45 1.98
CA TRP A 167 5.91 8.54 2.35
C TRP A 167 6.28 9.86 1.68
N ASP A 168 7.57 10.13 1.42
CA ASP A 168 7.99 11.25 0.58
C ASP A 168 7.34 11.18 -0.82
N GLY A 169 7.30 9.99 -1.42
CA GLY A 169 6.65 9.76 -2.70
C GLY A 169 5.13 9.99 -2.66
N LEU A 170 4.43 9.45 -1.65
CA LEU A 170 2.99 9.70 -1.49
C LEU A 170 2.71 11.20 -1.32
N GLY A 171 3.48 11.88 -0.48
CA GLY A 171 3.36 13.34 -0.32
C GLY A 171 3.55 14.14 -1.61
N ALA A 172 4.34 13.62 -2.55
CA ALA A 172 4.53 14.23 -3.86
C ALA A 172 3.38 14.02 -4.83
N LEU A 173 2.65 12.89 -4.72
CA LEU A 173 1.45 12.65 -5.55
C LEU A 173 0.40 13.73 -5.33
N VAL A 174 0.19 14.18 -4.09
CA VAL A 174 -0.78 15.26 -3.77
C VAL A 174 -0.40 16.59 -4.43
N ILE A 175 0.90 16.85 -4.60
CA ILE A 175 1.37 18.07 -5.28
C ILE A 175 1.26 17.94 -6.79
N LYS A 176 1.69 16.80 -7.33
CA LYS A 176 1.67 16.52 -8.77
C LYS A 176 0.24 16.40 -9.31
N TYR A 177 -0.68 15.89 -8.49
CA TYR A 177 -2.08 15.65 -8.82
C TYR A 177 -3.00 16.38 -7.82
N PRO A 178 -3.16 17.71 -7.95
CA PRO A 178 -3.85 18.54 -6.95
C PRO A 178 -5.37 18.29 -6.87
N PHE A 179 -5.95 17.57 -7.83
CA PHE A 179 -7.34 17.16 -7.82
C PHE A 179 -7.62 15.96 -6.89
N LEU A 180 -6.59 15.29 -6.38
CA LEU A 180 -6.76 14.15 -5.48
C LEU A 180 -7.35 14.61 -4.14
N LYS A 181 -8.46 13.96 -3.75
CA LYS A 181 -9.14 14.12 -2.46
C LYS A 181 -8.93 12.91 -1.55
N TYR A 182 -8.70 11.73 -2.12
CA TYR A 182 -8.65 10.48 -1.35
C TYR A 182 -7.44 9.61 -1.68
N TYR A 183 -6.85 8.99 -0.65
CA TYR A 183 -6.08 7.77 -0.81
C TYR A 183 -7.02 6.58 -0.67
N PHE A 184 -7.00 5.66 -1.63
CA PHE A 184 -7.77 4.43 -1.58
C PHE A 184 -6.84 3.23 -1.77
N GLY A 185 -7.11 2.11 -1.12
CA GLY A 185 -6.28 0.91 -1.25
C GLY A 185 -6.75 -0.18 -0.33
N ARG A 186 -5.86 -1.09 0.06
CA ARG A 186 -6.19 -2.15 1.01
C ARG A 186 -5.06 -2.45 1.97
N LEU A 187 -5.45 -2.80 3.19
CA LEU A 187 -4.61 -3.50 4.15
C LEU A 187 -4.55 -4.97 3.78
N THR A 188 -3.43 -5.64 4.07
CA THR A 188 -3.26 -7.07 3.80
C THR A 188 -2.50 -7.75 4.92
N PHE A 189 -3.03 -8.88 5.38
CA PHE A 189 -2.38 -9.84 6.25
C PHE A 189 -2.16 -11.13 5.47
N PHE A 190 -0.94 -11.65 5.52
CA PHE A 190 -0.60 -12.89 4.84
C PHE A 190 -0.97 -14.11 5.67
N SER A 191 -1.08 -15.26 5.01
CA SER A 191 -1.55 -16.52 5.59
C SER A 191 -0.74 -17.01 6.79
N ASN A 192 0.53 -16.62 6.89
CA ASN A 192 1.41 -16.95 8.01
C ASN A 192 1.27 -16.00 9.22
N TYR A 193 0.48 -14.94 9.12
CA TYR A 193 0.26 -14.00 10.21
C TYR A 193 -0.66 -14.61 11.27
N ASN A 194 -0.41 -14.31 12.55
CA ASN A 194 -1.19 -14.89 13.65
C ASN A 194 -2.69 -14.52 13.53
N SER A 195 -3.56 -15.52 13.39
CA SER A 195 -4.99 -15.32 13.14
C SER A 195 -5.69 -14.60 14.29
N THR A 196 -5.33 -14.88 15.55
CA THR A 196 -5.90 -14.17 16.71
C THR A 196 -5.59 -12.69 16.70
N VAL A 197 -4.36 -12.32 16.33
CA VAL A 197 -3.96 -10.91 16.25
C VAL A 197 -4.57 -10.22 15.03
N ARG A 198 -4.61 -10.90 13.87
CA ARG A 198 -5.32 -10.43 12.67
C ARG A 198 -6.78 -10.10 12.98
N ASP A 199 -7.50 -11.04 13.58
CA ASP A 199 -8.92 -10.90 13.87
C ASP A 199 -9.17 -9.82 14.93
N SER A 200 -8.27 -9.69 15.90
CA SER A 200 -8.29 -8.59 16.88
C SER A 200 -8.17 -7.24 16.20
N ILE A 201 -7.30 -7.12 15.19
CA ILE A 201 -7.14 -5.88 14.43
C ILE A 201 -8.38 -5.59 13.56
N PHE A 202 -8.93 -6.59 12.86
CA PHE A 202 -10.15 -6.40 12.09
C PHE A 202 -11.34 -6.01 12.98
N TYR A 203 -11.46 -6.62 14.15
CA TYR A 203 -12.46 -6.23 15.14
C TYR A 203 -12.28 -4.78 15.60
N PHE A 204 -11.05 -4.37 15.89
CA PHE A 204 -10.73 -2.97 16.24
C PHE A 204 -11.15 -2.00 15.13
N PHE A 205 -10.89 -2.32 13.87
CA PHE A 205 -11.32 -1.50 12.73
C PHE A 205 -12.84 -1.41 12.62
N GLN A 206 -13.53 -2.52 12.75
CA GLN A 206 -14.99 -2.54 12.72
C GLN A 206 -15.61 -1.76 13.90
N LYS A 207 -14.93 -1.70 15.04
CA LYS A 207 -15.37 -0.92 16.20
C LYS A 207 -15.12 0.59 16.05
N HIS A 208 -13.94 0.99 15.59
CA HIS A 208 -13.49 2.38 15.67
C HIS A 208 -13.41 3.11 14.33
N LEU A 209 -13.18 2.39 13.25
CA LEU A 209 -12.81 2.95 11.93
C LEU A 209 -13.72 2.47 10.81
N LYS A 210 -14.89 1.92 11.13
CA LYS A 210 -15.79 1.33 10.14
C LYS A 210 -16.16 2.33 9.04
N GLY A 211 -15.95 1.94 7.79
CA GLY A 211 -16.40 2.66 6.61
C GLY A 211 -17.91 2.55 6.38
N ASP A 212 -18.45 3.45 5.56
CA ASP A 212 -19.86 3.42 5.18
C ASP A 212 -20.11 2.26 4.19
N VAL A 213 -20.87 1.26 4.63
CA VAL A 213 -21.19 0.06 3.83
C VAL A 213 -22.03 0.38 2.59
N SER A 214 -22.68 1.54 2.53
CA SER A 214 -23.40 2.00 1.34
C SER A 214 -22.47 2.44 0.21
N LEU A 215 -21.18 2.69 0.50
CA LEU A 215 -20.18 3.03 -0.49
C LEU A 215 -19.51 1.79 -1.09
N LEU A 216 -19.13 0.86 -0.20
CA LEU A 216 -18.37 -0.32 -0.56
C LEU A 216 -18.76 -1.49 0.34
N GLN A 217 -19.33 -2.54 -0.27
CA GLN A 217 -19.78 -3.73 0.43
C GLN A 217 -18.94 -4.94 0.02
N ALA A 218 -18.40 -5.69 0.98
CA ALA A 218 -17.69 -6.92 0.68
C ALA A 218 -18.61 -7.92 -0.04
N LYS A 219 -18.14 -8.51 -1.14
CA LYS A 219 -18.87 -9.57 -1.84
C LYS A 219 -18.96 -10.83 -0.99
N GLU A 220 -17.85 -11.16 -0.34
CA GLU A 220 -17.73 -12.28 0.60
C GLU A 220 -17.04 -11.77 1.88
N PRO A 221 -17.82 -11.28 2.86
CA PRO A 221 -17.26 -10.81 4.12
C PRO A 221 -16.56 -11.93 4.89
N LEU A 222 -15.37 -11.64 5.42
CA LEU A 222 -14.60 -12.58 6.23
C LEU A 222 -15.27 -12.82 7.59
N SER A 223 -15.50 -14.08 7.92
CA SER A 223 -15.83 -14.50 9.28
C SER A 223 -14.57 -14.61 10.13
N LEU A 224 -14.57 -14.00 11.32
CA LEU A 224 -13.44 -14.08 12.24
C LEU A 224 -13.38 -15.47 12.88
N GLU A 225 -12.18 -16.05 12.97
CA GLU A 225 -11.93 -17.34 13.64
C GLU A 225 -11.92 -17.16 15.17
N THR A 226 -11.48 -15.98 15.63
CA THR A 226 -11.40 -15.64 17.05
C THR A 226 -12.79 -15.38 17.64
N PRO A 227 -13.15 -16.01 18.77
CA PRO A 227 -14.46 -15.81 19.39
C PRO A 227 -14.75 -14.34 19.68
N ILE A 228 -15.93 -13.86 19.25
CA ILE A 228 -16.38 -12.48 19.51
C ILE A 228 -16.40 -12.15 21.01
N SER A 229 -16.66 -13.13 21.88
CA SER A 229 -16.60 -12.94 23.34
C SER A 229 -15.20 -12.59 23.84
N TYR A 230 -14.16 -13.21 23.29
CA TYR A 230 -12.77 -12.88 23.58
C TYR A 230 -12.44 -11.45 23.13
N LEU A 231 -12.82 -11.11 21.89
CA LEU A 231 -12.59 -9.81 21.29
C LEU A 231 -13.28 -8.69 22.07
N LYS A 232 -14.56 -8.87 22.41
CA LYS A 232 -15.32 -7.94 23.25
C LYS A 232 -14.72 -7.76 24.64
N LYS A 233 -14.10 -8.79 25.22
CA LYS A 233 -13.46 -8.70 26.53
C LYS A 233 -12.13 -7.95 26.48
N LYS A 234 -11.33 -8.18 25.44
CA LYS A 234 -9.98 -7.61 25.30
C LYS A 234 -9.97 -6.20 24.68
N ILE A 235 -10.97 -5.87 23.85
CA ILE A 235 -11.07 -4.60 23.10
C ILE A 235 -12.40 -3.94 23.46
N ASN A 236 -12.50 -3.49 24.72
CA ASN A 236 -13.74 -2.99 25.32
C ASN A 236 -13.74 -1.48 25.63
N MET A 237 -12.65 -0.78 25.34
CA MET A 237 -12.54 0.64 25.67
C MET A 237 -13.33 1.50 24.68
N THR A 238 -13.85 2.63 25.16
CA THR A 238 -14.49 3.62 24.27
C THR A 238 -13.43 4.45 23.54
N ASP A 239 -12.30 4.71 24.20
CA ASP A 239 -11.19 5.44 23.62
C ASP A 239 -10.39 4.55 22.65
N VAL A 240 -10.25 5.02 21.42
CA VAL A 240 -9.55 4.32 20.33
C VAL A 240 -8.06 4.10 20.63
N LYS A 241 -7.40 4.99 21.37
CA LYS A 241 -5.97 4.84 21.72
C LYS A 241 -5.77 3.77 22.78
N GLU A 242 -6.67 3.68 23.75
CA GLU A 242 -6.64 2.62 24.77
C GLU A 242 -6.90 1.23 24.17
N ASP A 243 -7.86 1.12 23.24
CA ASP A 243 -8.08 -0.13 22.51
C ASP A 243 -6.90 -0.46 21.56
N PHE A 244 -6.22 0.54 21.00
CA PHE A 244 -4.99 0.31 20.24
C PHE A 244 -3.86 -0.23 21.13
N LYS A 245 -3.73 0.23 22.38
CA LYS A 245 -2.78 -0.38 23.35
C LYS A 245 -3.16 -1.83 23.64
N SER A 246 -4.45 -2.12 23.73
CA SER A 246 -4.94 -3.50 23.92
C SER A 246 -4.53 -4.41 22.76
N LEU A 247 -4.57 -3.92 21.51
CA LEU A 247 -4.01 -4.66 20.36
C LEU A 247 -2.52 -4.95 20.52
N GLN A 248 -1.73 -4.01 21.03
CA GLN A 248 -0.30 -4.22 21.26
C GLN A 248 -0.05 -5.29 22.33
N LEU A 249 -0.87 -5.34 23.38
CA LEU A 249 -0.80 -6.37 24.40
C LEU A 249 -1.15 -7.75 23.83
N ILE A 250 -2.23 -7.86 23.06
CA ILE A 250 -2.62 -9.10 22.38
C ILE A 250 -1.49 -9.56 21.45
N ALA A 251 -0.92 -8.66 20.64
CA ALA A 251 0.19 -8.98 19.76
C ALA A 251 1.39 -9.56 20.54
N LYS A 252 1.75 -8.93 21.66
CA LYS A 252 2.81 -9.40 22.55
C LYS A 252 2.52 -10.77 23.16
N GLU A 253 1.28 -11.01 23.62
CA GLU A 253 0.83 -12.31 24.16
C GLU A 253 0.99 -13.44 23.13
N HIS A 254 0.84 -13.12 21.84
CA HIS A 254 0.95 -14.07 20.73
C HIS A 254 2.33 -14.07 20.04
N ASN A 255 3.36 -13.49 20.66
CA ASN A 255 4.73 -13.40 20.11
C ASN A 255 4.79 -12.82 18.68
N THR A 256 3.93 -11.83 18.41
CA THR A 256 3.88 -11.12 17.13
C THR A 256 3.84 -9.61 17.36
N ILE A 257 3.84 -8.84 16.27
CA ILE A 257 3.78 -7.38 16.30
C ILE A 257 2.65 -6.89 15.39
N ILE A 258 2.06 -5.76 15.75
CA ILE A 258 1.17 -5.03 14.83
C ILE A 258 2.02 -4.53 13.65
N PRO A 259 1.62 -4.76 12.38
CA PRO A 259 2.40 -4.34 11.25
C PRO A 259 2.63 -2.81 11.29
N PRO A 260 3.86 -2.32 11.10
CA PRO A 260 4.17 -0.89 11.21
C PRO A 260 3.30 0.01 10.32
N LEU A 261 2.93 -0.47 9.12
CA LEU A 261 2.06 0.25 8.19
C LEU A 261 0.70 0.59 8.80
N MET A 262 0.11 -0.31 9.59
CA MET A 262 -1.19 -0.05 10.22
C MET A 262 -1.10 1.10 11.21
N LYS A 263 -0.02 1.11 12.02
CA LYS A 263 0.28 2.21 12.91
C LYS A 263 0.51 3.51 12.13
N SER A 264 1.17 3.45 10.98
CA SER A 264 1.37 4.63 10.13
C SER A 264 0.04 5.18 9.58
N TYR A 265 -0.86 4.35 9.07
CA TYR A 265 -2.14 4.80 8.53
C TYR A 265 -3.05 5.38 9.60
N TYR A 266 -3.18 4.70 10.74
CA TYR A 266 -3.96 5.19 11.87
C TYR A 266 -3.44 6.53 12.41
N ASN A 267 -2.12 6.74 12.40
CA ASN A 267 -1.53 8.01 12.86
C ASN A 267 -1.45 9.08 11.77
N ALA A 268 -1.82 8.79 10.52
CA ALA A 268 -1.73 9.77 9.43
C ALA A 268 -2.95 10.70 9.40
N SER A 269 -4.13 10.21 9.77
CA SER A 269 -5.38 10.96 9.76
C SER A 269 -6.45 10.31 10.65
N ASN A 270 -7.37 11.12 11.17
CA ASN A 270 -8.60 10.65 11.83
C ASN A 270 -9.69 10.20 10.83
N SER A 271 -9.53 10.49 9.53
CA SER A 271 -10.50 10.14 8.49
C SER A 271 -10.32 8.73 7.93
N LEU A 272 -9.35 7.96 8.44
CA LEU A 272 -9.14 6.58 8.03
C LEU A 272 -10.42 5.77 8.25
N LYS A 273 -10.99 5.30 7.15
CA LYS A 273 -12.10 4.34 7.12
C LYS A 273 -11.63 3.01 6.58
N VAL A 274 -12.10 1.94 7.21
CA VAL A 274 -11.79 0.56 6.88
C VAL A 274 -13.09 -0.16 6.61
N PHE A 275 -13.19 -0.79 5.45
CA PHE A 275 -14.36 -1.55 5.03
C PHE A 275 -14.28 -3.00 5.52
N ASP A 276 -15.32 -3.77 5.22
CA ASP A 276 -15.43 -5.15 5.69
C ASP A 276 -14.22 -5.99 5.24
N PRO A 277 -13.64 -6.80 6.15
CA PRO A 277 -12.54 -7.67 5.80
C PRO A 277 -13.01 -8.74 4.81
N VAL A 278 -12.10 -9.15 3.93
CA VAL A 278 -12.31 -10.13 2.86
C VAL A 278 -11.14 -11.09 2.79
N PHE A 279 -11.37 -12.24 2.14
CA PHE A 279 -10.29 -13.16 1.76
C PHE A 279 -9.99 -13.01 0.27
N ASP A 280 -8.72 -12.80 -0.07
CA ASP A 280 -8.22 -12.70 -1.44
C ASP A 280 -7.42 -13.96 -1.80
N SER A 281 -8.08 -14.87 -2.53
CA SER A 281 -7.49 -16.11 -3.03
C SER A 281 -6.45 -15.89 -4.14
N ASN A 282 -6.53 -14.78 -4.87
CA ASN A 282 -5.68 -14.49 -6.02
C ASN A 282 -4.29 -13.99 -5.59
N PHE A 283 -4.19 -13.33 -4.44
CA PHE A 283 -2.92 -12.81 -3.90
C PHE A 283 -2.39 -13.61 -2.73
N GLY A 284 -1.98 -14.86 -3.00
CA GLY A 284 -1.31 -15.70 -2.00
C GLY A 284 -2.19 -16.09 -0.81
N SER A 285 -3.52 -16.16 -1.00
CA SER A 285 -4.48 -16.47 0.06
C SER A 285 -4.33 -15.52 1.25
N SER A 286 -4.52 -14.23 0.96
CA SER A 286 -4.32 -13.17 1.94
C SER A 286 -5.66 -12.65 2.49
N TYR A 287 -5.63 -12.14 3.72
CA TYR A 287 -6.77 -11.47 4.33
C TYR A 287 -6.61 -9.98 4.12
N ALA A 288 -7.62 -9.31 3.61
CA ALA A 288 -7.53 -7.90 3.27
C ALA A 288 -8.72 -7.11 3.80
N ALA A 289 -8.57 -5.79 3.86
CA ALA A 289 -9.67 -4.87 4.05
C ALA A 289 -9.38 -3.60 3.25
N ALA A 290 -10.34 -3.17 2.41
CA ALA A 290 -10.21 -1.89 1.73
C ALA A 290 -10.16 -0.74 2.75
N ILE A 291 -9.38 0.29 2.43
CA ILE A 291 -9.24 1.48 3.24
C ILE A 291 -9.38 2.73 2.38
N ILE A 292 -9.91 3.79 2.97
CA ILE A 292 -9.92 5.12 2.37
C ILE A 292 -9.51 6.17 3.41
N VAL A 293 -8.75 7.17 2.97
CA VAL A 293 -8.31 8.31 3.78
C VAL A 293 -8.54 9.58 2.99
N THR A 294 -9.20 10.57 3.61
CA THR A 294 -9.33 11.92 3.05
C THR A 294 -8.01 12.66 3.19
N ILE A 295 -7.49 13.19 2.08
CA ILE A 295 -6.18 13.85 2.02
C ILE A 295 -6.17 15.15 2.83
N GLU A 296 -7.28 15.90 2.84
CA GLU A 296 -7.41 17.15 3.60
C GLU A 296 -7.33 16.93 5.12
N ASP A 297 -7.79 15.77 5.60
CA ASP A 297 -7.79 15.41 7.01
C ASP A 297 -6.43 14.84 7.49
N ILE A 298 -5.41 14.83 6.64
CA ILE A 298 -4.06 14.38 7.03
C ILE A 298 -3.49 15.35 8.06
N TYR A 299 -2.98 14.81 9.16
CA TYR A 299 -2.50 15.65 10.25
C TYR A 299 -1.37 16.60 9.83
N PRO A 300 -1.30 17.82 10.41
CA PRO A 300 -0.27 18.81 10.07
C PRO A 300 1.17 18.30 10.22
N SER A 301 1.42 17.34 11.12
CA SER A 301 2.72 16.71 11.30
C SER A 301 3.18 15.93 10.06
N TYR A 302 2.28 15.20 9.41
CA TYR A 302 2.55 14.48 8.15
C TYR A 302 2.71 15.45 6.98
N ILE A 303 1.86 16.48 6.89
CA ILE A 303 1.99 17.53 5.88
C ILE A 303 3.36 18.22 5.99
N LYS A 304 3.77 18.59 7.21
CA LYS A 304 5.08 19.21 7.48
C LYS A 304 6.24 18.29 7.11
N ARG A 305 6.09 16.98 7.32
CA ARG A 305 7.16 15.99 7.10
C ARG A 305 7.31 15.58 5.64
N TYR A 306 6.21 15.39 4.91
CA TYR A 306 6.25 14.74 3.59
C TYR A 306 5.80 15.65 2.43
N ILE A 307 4.99 16.68 2.67
CA ILE A 307 4.45 17.55 1.61
C ILE A 307 5.20 18.89 1.52
N LYS A 308 5.35 19.61 2.65
CA LYS A 308 6.00 20.92 2.68
C LYS A 308 7.44 20.92 2.15
N PRO A 309 8.29 19.92 2.43
CA PRO A 309 9.66 19.89 1.90
C PRO A 309 9.69 19.80 0.38
N TYR A 310 8.77 19.07 -0.24
CA TYR A 310 8.71 18.96 -1.70
C TYR A 310 8.22 20.25 -2.36
N LYS A 311 7.20 20.91 -1.79
CA LYS A 311 6.80 22.25 -2.24
C LYS A 311 7.99 23.24 -2.22
N LYS A 312 8.84 23.17 -1.19
CA LYS A 312 10.05 24.01 -1.11
C LYS A 312 11.11 23.63 -2.13
N PHE A 313 11.22 22.35 -2.48
CA PHE A 313 12.14 21.88 -3.52
C PHE A 313 11.73 22.44 -4.89
N LEU A 314 10.45 22.30 -5.26
CA LEU A 314 9.92 22.81 -6.53
C LEU A 314 10.01 24.34 -6.66
N ASN A 315 9.96 25.10 -5.57
CA ASN A 315 10.07 26.56 -5.61
C ASN A 315 11.53 27.07 -5.70
N LYS A 316 12.51 26.18 -5.58
CA LYS A 316 13.95 26.51 -5.66
C LYS A 316 14.56 26.19 -7.02
N GLU A 317 13.88 25.37 -7.80
CA GLU A 317 14.17 25.11 -9.22
C GLU A 317 13.43 26.13 -10.08
#